data_AF-A0A960KCF9-F1
#
_entry.id   AF-A0A960KCF9-F1
#
_cell.length_a   1.000
_cell.length_b   1.000
_cell.length_c   1.000
_cell.angle_alpha   90.00
_cell.angle_beta   90.00
_cell.angle_gamma   90.00
#
_symmetry.space_group_name_H-M   'P 1'
#
loop_
_entity.id
_entity.type
_entity.pdbx_description
1 polymer ?
#
loop_
_entity_poly.entity_id
_entity_poly.type
_entity_poly.pdbx_seq_one_letter_code
_entity_poly.pdbx_strand_id
1 'polypeptide(L)'
;LLFEGDDVGERLSRFWLLLILAAVIASTGVVADSTATVIGAMIVAPLMTPILGSVLSVVLADRANLLRCLGLVLLGAVAVVVVGWLVGSIVEQPVVAATNSQVAARVSPRLIDLLAALATGAVGAIAISR
;
A
#
# COMPACT_ATOMS: atom_id res chain seq x y z
N LEU A 1 5.89 -15.74 9.27
CA LEU A 1 6.28 -15.14 7.96
C LEU A 1 6.93 -13.75 8.07
N LEU A 2 6.30 -12.75 8.72
CA LEU A 2 6.98 -11.50 9.12
C LEU A 2 7.45 -11.51 10.58
N PHE A 3 6.80 -12.31 11.41
CA PHE A 3 6.98 -12.38 12.86
C PHE A 3 7.63 -13.69 13.34
N GLU A 4 8.12 -14.52 12.42
CA GLU A 4 8.88 -15.74 12.73
C GLU A 4 10.37 -15.52 12.44
N GLY A 5 11.23 -15.97 13.34
CA GLY A 5 12.69 -15.92 13.24
C GLY A 5 13.32 -14.90 14.19
N ASP A 6 14.65 -14.89 14.26
CA ASP A 6 15.40 -14.00 15.16
C ASP A 6 15.49 -12.55 14.63
N ASP A 7 15.22 -12.33 13.33
CA ASP A 7 15.42 -11.03 12.65
C ASP A 7 14.14 -10.17 12.53
N VAL A 8 13.13 -10.42 13.36
CA VAL A 8 11.82 -9.74 13.26
C VAL A 8 11.97 -8.22 13.37
N GLY A 9 12.79 -7.74 14.31
CA GLY A 9 13.04 -6.30 14.50
C GLY A 9 13.65 -5.62 13.28
N GLU A 10 14.61 -6.26 12.61
CA GLU A 10 15.25 -5.71 11.42
C GLU A 10 14.28 -5.64 10.24
N ARG A 11 13.45 -6.67 10.06
CA ARG A 11 12.42 -6.70 9.00
C ARG A 11 11.37 -5.62 9.20
N LEU A 12 10.92 -5.39 10.43
CA LEU A 12 9.99 -4.31 10.77
C LEU A 12 10.64 -2.94 10.53
N SER A 13 11.90 -2.74 10.91
CA SER A 13 12.62 -1.49 10.65
C SER A 13 12.73 -1.22 9.14
N ARG A 14 13.14 -2.21 8.35
CA ARG A 14 13.21 -2.12 6.88
C ARG A 14 11.83 -1.85 6.27
N PHE A 15 10.77 -2.50 6.76
CA PHE A 15 9.39 -2.28 6.32
C PHE A 15 8.99 -0.81 6.53
N TRP A 16 9.19 -0.27 7.73
CA TRP A 16 8.83 1.12 8.04
C TRP A 16 9.64 2.13 7.24
N LEU A 17 10.95 1.89 7.09
CA LEU A 17 11.83 2.74 6.28
C LEU A 17 11.36 2.80 4.82
N LEU A 18 11.17 1.63 4.19
CA LEU A 18 10.72 1.54 2.80
C LEU A 18 9.32 2.12 2.62
N LEU A 19 8.42 1.92 3.59
CA LEU A 19 7.06 2.46 3.54
C LEU A 19 7.06 3.99 3.56
N ILE A 20 7.83 4.60 4.45
CA ILE A 20 7.94 6.07 4.54
C ILE A 20 8.57 6.63 3.26
N LEU A 21 9.64 6.01 2.75
CA LEU A 21 10.26 6.44 1.48
C LEU A 21 9.27 6.32 0.32
N ALA A 22 8.55 5.20 0.20
CA ALA A 22 7.51 5.01 -0.81
C ALA A 22 6.40 6.06 -0.70
N ALA A 23 5.97 6.41 0.52
CA ALA A 23 4.96 7.45 0.75
C ALA A 23 5.42 8.84 0.28
N VAL A 24 6.68 9.20 0.55
CA VAL A 24 7.26 10.47 0.07
C VAL A 24 7.36 10.48 -1.47
N ILE A 25 7.82 9.40 -2.08
CA ILE A 25 7.91 9.28 -3.55
C ILE A 25 6.51 9.32 -4.17
N ALA A 26 5.53 8.64 -3.59
CA ALA A 26 4.16 8.66 -4.07
C ALA A 26 3.56 10.07 -3.99
N SER A 27 3.77 10.77 -2.88
CA SER A 27 3.22 12.11 -2.65
C SER A 27 3.83 13.12 -3.63
N THR A 28 5.15 13.09 -3.83
CA THR A 28 5.82 13.95 -4.82
C THR A 28 5.45 13.59 -6.25
N GLY A 29 5.26 12.30 -6.56
CA GLY A 29 4.77 11.84 -7.86
C GLY A 29 3.36 12.34 -8.18
N VAL A 30 2.46 12.36 -7.19
CA VAL A 30 1.12 12.92 -7.34
C VAL A 30 1.20 14.44 -7.56
N VAL A 31 1.97 15.17 -6.75
CA VAL A 31 2.13 16.63 -6.90
C VAL A 31 2.69 17.00 -8.27
N ALA A 32 3.63 16.20 -8.80
CA ALA A 32 4.23 16.40 -10.12
C ALA A 32 3.39 15.84 -11.29
N ASP A 33 2.20 15.27 -11.02
CA ASP A 33 1.35 14.57 -12.00
C ASP A 33 2.10 13.50 -12.84
N SER A 34 3.08 12.83 -12.22
CA SER A 34 3.97 11.87 -12.87
C SER A 34 3.56 10.43 -12.58
N THR A 35 2.90 9.80 -13.55
CA THR A 35 2.54 8.36 -13.49
C THR A 35 3.76 7.48 -13.22
N ALA A 36 4.90 7.78 -13.85
CA ALA A 36 6.12 6.97 -13.70
C ALA A 36 6.65 6.99 -12.26
N THR A 37 6.63 8.17 -11.60
CA THR A 37 7.06 8.31 -10.20
C THR A 37 6.11 7.60 -9.26
N VAL A 38 4.79 7.69 -9.50
CA VAL A 38 3.77 6.99 -8.70
C VAL A 38 3.93 5.47 -8.84
N ILE A 39 4.16 4.95 -10.03
CA ILE A 39 4.42 3.51 -10.25
C ILE A 39 5.71 3.09 -9.54
N GLY A 40 6.77 3.91 -9.59
CA GLY A 40 8.01 3.66 -8.87
C GLY A 40 7.78 3.46 -7.36
N ALA A 41 6.93 4.28 -6.75
CA ALA A 41 6.55 4.12 -5.34
C ALA A 41 5.83 2.80 -5.06
N MET A 42 4.98 2.32 -5.99
CA MET A 42 4.24 1.05 -5.84
C MET A 42 5.17 -0.17 -5.83
N ILE A 43 6.30 -0.11 -6.54
CA ILE A 43 7.30 -1.20 -6.56
C ILE A 43 8.08 -1.25 -5.25
N VAL A 44 8.40 -0.09 -4.67
CA VAL A 44 9.18 0.01 -3.42
C VAL A 44 8.35 -0.35 -2.18
N ALA A 45 7.04 -0.12 -2.22
CA ALA A 45 6.15 -0.30 -1.07
C ALA A 45 6.10 -1.77 -0.58
N PRO A 46 6.51 -2.05 0.68
CA PRO A 46 6.61 -3.43 1.19
C PRO A 46 5.28 -3.98 1.74
N LEU A 47 4.13 -3.50 1.24
CA LEU A 47 2.80 -3.82 1.78
C LEU A 47 2.28 -5.20 1.36
N MET A 48 2.84 -5.80 0.32
CA MET A 48 2.39 -7.10 -0.16
C MET A 48 2.55 -8.19 0.93
N THR A 49 3.64 -8.16 1.69
CA THR A 49 3.93 -9.17 2.73
C THR A 49 2.89 -9.20 3.86
N PRO A 50 2.53 -8.09 4.54
CA PRO A 50 1.49 -8.12 5.57
C PRO A 50 0.09 -8.38 5.00
N ILE A 51 -0.21 -7.96 3.76
CA ILE A 51 -1.49 -8.28 3.10
C ILE A 51 -1.62 -9.79 2.89
N LEU A 52 -0.61 -10.44 2.29
CA LEU A 52 -0.61 -11.88 2.11
C LEU A 52 -0.63 -12.63 3.45
N GLY A 53 0.07 -12.13 4.45
CA GLY A 53 0.03 -12.66 5.81
C GLY A 53 -1.38 -12.64 6.42
N SER A 54 -2.15 -11.57 6.18
CA SER A 54 -3.54 -11.48 6.63
C SER A 54 -4.43 -12.52 5.95
N VAL A 55 -4.30 -12.70 4.63
CA VAL A 55 -5.06 -13.70 3.86
C VAL A 55 -4.75 -15.11 4.35
N LEU A 56 -3.46 -15.44 4.51
CA LEU A 56 -3.04 -16.77 4.99
C LEU A 56 -3.54 -17.05 6.41
N SER A 57 -3.51 -16.04 7.29
CA SER A 57 -4.01 -16.17 8.66
C SER A 57 -5.51 -16.49 8.71
N VAL A 58 -6.30 -15.95 7.76
CA VAL A 58 -7.71 -16.31 7.60
C VAL A 58 -7.86 -17.77 7.17
N VAL A 59 -7.09 -18.23 6.17
CA VAL A 59 -7.13 -19.61 5.67
C VAL A 59 -6.74 -20.63 6.75
N LEU A 60 -5.72 -20.31 7.55
CA LEU A 60 -5.23 -21.16 8.64
C LEU A 60 -6.02 -21.00 9.96
N ALA A 61 -7.04 -20.14 9.99
CA ALA A 61 -7.78 -19.76 11.19
C ALA A 61 -6.90 -19.25 12.36
N ASP A 62 -5.74 -18.67 12.05
CA ASP A 62 -4.80 -18.11 13.02
C ASP A 62 -5.19 -16.66 13.38
N ARG A 63 -5.98 -16.52 14.43
CA ARG A 63 -6.49 -15.22 14.88
C ARG A 63 -5.38 -14.29 15.38
N ALA A 64 -4.30 -14.84 15.97
CA ALA A 64 -3.23 -14.04 16.54
C ALA A 64 -2.43 -13.36 15.42
N ASN A 65 -2.05 -14.12 14.39
CA ASN A 65 -1.35 -13.58 13.23
C ASN A 65 -2.24 -12.70 12.35
N LEU A 66 -3.55 -12.99 12.27
CA LEU A 66 -4.50 -12.13 11.57
C LEU A 66 -4.52 -10.71 12.15
N LEU A 67 -4.67 -10.58 13.48
CA LEU A 67 -4.71 -9.27 14.15
C LEU A 67 -3.40 -8.52 14.01
N ARG A 68 -2.25 -9.21 14.07
CA ARG A 68 -0.93 -8.61 13.88
C ARG A 68 -0.72 -8.08 12.45
N CYS A 69 -1.04 -8.89 11.44
CA CYS A 69 -0.93 -8.48 10.04
C CYS A 69 -1.91 -7.36 9.69
N LEU A 70 -3.16 -7.45 10.15
CA LEU A 70 -4.15 -6.40 9.94
C LEU A 70 -3.72 -5.10 10.64
N GLY A 71 -3.21 -5.18 11.87
CA GLY A 71 -2.65 -4.05 12.58
C GLY A 71 -1.51 -3.37 11.83
N LEU A 72 -0.57 -4.14 11.26
CA LEU A 72 0.49 -3.59 10.41
C LEU A 72 -0.04 -2.88 9.15
N VAL A 73 -1.02 -3.46 8.47
CA VAL A 73 -1.63 -2.84 7.27
C VAL A 73 -2.31 -1.52 7.65
N LEU A 74 -3.09 -1.51 8.73
CA LEU A 74 -3.80 -0.31 9.19
C LEU A 74 -2.83 0.78 9.66
N LEU A 75 -1.84 0.44 10.50
CA LEU A 75 -0.82 1.38 10.95
C LEU A 75 0.01 1.92 9.77
N GLY A 76 0.35 1.06 8.81
CA GLY A 76 1.03 1.46 7.59
C GLY A 76 0.19 2.43 6.76
N ALA A 77 -1.11 2.15 6.58
CA ALA A 77 -2.02 3.04 5.87
C ALA A 77 -2.12 4.41 6.55
N VAL A 78 -2.26 4.45 7.88
CA VAL A 78 -2.27 5.70 8.65
C VAL A 78 -0.96 6.46 8.46
N ALA A 79 0.19 5.79 8.54
CA ALA A 79 1.49 6.43 8.34
C ALA A 79 1.63 7.04 6.94
N VAL A 80 1.23 6.32 5.89
CA VAL A 80 1.24 6.82 4.51
C VAL A 80 0.33 8.05 4.36
N VAL A 81 -0.87 8.02 4.95
CA VAL A 81 -1.80 9.15 4.95
C VAL A 81 -1.20 10.36 5.66
N VAL A 82 -0.56 10.17 6.82
CA VAL A 82 0.12 11.25 7.55
C VAL A 82 1.25 11.84 6.73
N VAL A 83 2.10 11.02 6.11
CA VAL A 83 3.18 11.51 5.23
C VAL A 83 2.61 12.27 4.03
N GLY A 84 1.57 11.75 3.38
CA GLY A 84 0.91 12.42 2.28
C GLY A 84 0.28 13.76 2.68
N TRP A 85 -0.32 13.82 3.86
CA TRP A 85 -0.86 15.06 4.43
C TRP A 85 0.24 16.08 4.75
N LEU A 86 1.35 15.65 5.35
CA LEU A 86 2.51 16.52 5.62
C LEU A 86 3.09 17.08 4.32
N VAL A 87 3.33 16.23 3.32
CA VAL A 87 3.83 16.68 2.01
C VAL A 87 2.83 17.63 1.35
N GLY A 88 1.54 17.29 1.36
CA GLY A 88 0.48 18.13 0.80
C GLY A 88 0.34 19.48 1.50
N SER A 89 0.59 19.56 2.81
CA SER A 89 0.54 20.80 3.58
C SER A 89 1.65 21.80 3.24
N ILE A 90 2.74 21.33 2.64
CA ILE A 90 3.87 22.17 2.18
C ILE A 90 3.61 22.74 0.78
N VAL A 91 2.65 22.18 0.04
CA VAL A 91 2.37 22.58 -1.35
C VAL A 91 1.34 23.72 -1.35
N GLU A 92 1.73 24.91 -1.80
CA GLU A 92 0.81 26.07 -1.91
C GLU A 92 -0.34 25.87 -2.93
N GLN A 93 -0.14 25.05 -3.96
CA GLN A 93 -1.15 24.85 -5.01
C GLN A 93 -2.09 23.68 -4.67
N PRO A 94 -3.42 23.86 -4.78
CA PRO A 94 -4.37 22.80 -4.49
C PRO A 94 -4.29 21.70 -5.56
N VAL A 95 -3.81 20.53 -5.14
CA VAL A 95 -3.81 19.30 -5.96
C VAL A 95 -5.19 18.65 -5.83
N VAL A 96 -6.07 18.93 -6.79
CA VAL A 96 -7.46 18.44 -6.81
C VAL A 96 -7.72 17.58 -8.04
N ALA A 97 -8.74 16.73 -7.97
CA ALA A 97 -9.13 15.84 -9.07
C ALA A 97 -9.44 16.58 -10.39
N ALA A 98 -9.80 17.87 -10.34
CA ALA A 98 -10.04 18.68 -11.53
C ALA A 98 -8.75 19.09 -12.27
N THR A 99 -7.62 19.16 -11.56
CA THR A 99 -6.35 19.68 -12.09
C THR A 99 -5.25 18.63 -12.15
N ASN A 100 -5.44 17.47 -11.52
CA ASN A 100 -4.43 16.43 -11.41
C ASN A 100 -4.98 15.07 -11.86
N SER A 101 -4.34 14.48 -12.88
CA SER A 101 -4.78 13.23 -13.49
C SER A 101 -4.60 12.03 -12.55
N GLN A 102 -3.54 12.04 -11.72
CA GLN A 102 -3.29 10.96 -10.75
C GLN A 102 -4.33 10.93 -9.64
N VAL A 103 -4.80 12.09 -9.17
CA VAL A 103 -5.89 12.17 -8.20
C VAL A 103 -7.21 11.80 -8.86
N ALA A 104 -7.51 12.33 -10.05
CA ALA A 104 -8.75 12.04 -10.78
C ALA A 104 -8.95 10.53 -10.98
N ALA A 105 -7.90 9.81 -11.41
CA ALA A 105 -7.93 8.38 -11.65
C ALA A 105 -8.21 7.53 -10.40
N ARG A 106 -8.09 8.09 -9.18
CA ARG A 106 -8.23 7.36 -7.91
C ARG A 106 -9.49 7.72 -7.12
N VAL A 107 -10.23 8.75 -7.53
CA VAL A 107 -11.45 9.24 -6.84
C VAL A 107 -12.74 8.79 -7.55
N SER A 108 -12.67 8.35 -8.81
CA SER A 108 -13.83 7.91 -9.59
C SER A 108 -13.74 6.43 -10.01
N PRO A 109 -13.97 5.47 -9.08
CA PRO A 109 -13.96 4.05 -9.42
C PRO A 109 -15.11 3.68 -10.36
N ARG A 110 -14.84 2.81 -11.32
CA ARG A 110 -15.81 2.32 -12.32
C ARG A 110 -16.13 0.84 -12.06
N LEU A 111 -17.28 0.38 -12.56
CA LEU A 111 -17.67 -1.03 -12.48
C LEU A 111 -16.61 -1.97 -13.09
N ILE A 112 -15.92 -1.53 -14.14
CA ILE A 112 -14.86 -2.29 -14.78
C ILE A 112 -13.63 -2.48 -13.87
N ASP A 113 -13.36 -1.52 -12.99
CA ASP A 113 -12.25 -1.60 -12.02
C ASP A 113 -12.54 -2.65 -10.96
N LEU A 114 -13.80 -2.81 -10.57
CA LEU A 114 -14.22 -3.88 -9.65
C LEU A 114 -14.05 -5.27 -10.28
N LEU A 115 -14.44 -5.43 -11.55
CA LEU A 115 -14.24 -6.68 -12.27
C LEU A 115 -12.75 -7.00 -12.40
N ALA A 116 -11.92 -6.00 -12.72
CA ALA A 116 -10.47 -6.15 -12.77
C ALA A 116 -9.92 -6.55 -11.39
N ALA A 117 -10.35 -5.91 -10.30
CA ALA A 117 -9.91 -6.23 -8.95
C ALA A 117 -10.25 -7.68 -8.54
N LEU A 118 -11.47 -8.15 -8.87
CA LEU A 118 -11.87 -9.55 -8.63
C LEU A 118 -11.01 -10.53 -9.44
N ALA A 119 -10.77 -10.23 -10.72
CA ALA A 119 -9.93 -11.06 -11.59
C ALA A 119 -8.48 -11.13 -11.08
N THR A 120 -7.89 -10.00 -10.68
CA THR A 120 -6.54 -9.94 -10.09
C THR A 120 -6.47 -10.72 -8.78
N GLY A 121 -7.51 -10.64 -7.93
CA GLY A 121 -7.61 -11.45 -6.71
C GLY A 121 -7.60 -12.96 -7.01
N ALA A 122 -8.37 -13.39 -8.02
CA ALA A 122 -8.38 -14.79 -8.47
C ALA A 122 -7.01 -15.24 -9.01
N VAL A 123 -6.34 -14.39 -9.79
CA VAL A 123 -4.96 -14.67 -10.25
C VAL A 123 -4.01 -14.86 -9.07
N GLY A 124 -4.08 -13.99 -8.06
CA GLY A 124 -3.26 -14.12 -6.85
C GLY A 124 -3.53 -15.42 -6.09
N ALA A 125 -4.80 -15.81 -5.94
CA ALA A 125 -5.17 -17.08 -5.29
C ALA A 125 -4.63 -18.30 -6.05
N ILE A 126 -4.75 -18.31 -7.39
CA ILE A 126 -4.25 -19.41 -8.22
C ILE A 126 -2.71 -19.47 -8.17
N ALA A 127 -2.04 -18.32 -8.22
CA ALA A 127 -0.58 -18.24 -8.20
C ALA A 127 0.02 -18.75 -6.88
N ILE A 128 -0.67 -18.59 -5.74
CA ILE A 128 -0.22 -19.06 -4.43
C ILE A 128 -0.57 -20.55 -4.22
N SER A 129 -1.60 -21.05 -4.90
CA SER A 129 -2.03 -22.46 -4.80
C SER A 129 -1.15 -23.47 -5.54
N ARG A 130 -0.20 -23.00 -6.37
CA ARG A 130 0.72 -23.81 -7.15
C ARG A 130 2.15 -23.62 -6.67
#